data_AF-A0A9Q7SAB6-F1
#
_entry.id   AF-A0A9Q7SAB6-F1
#
_cell.length_a   1.000
_cell.length_b   1.000
_cell.length_c   1.000
_cell.angle_alpha   90.00
_cell.angle_beta   90.00
_cell.angle_gamma   90.00
#
_symmetry.space_group_name_H-M   'P 1'
#
loop_
_entity.id
_entity.type
_entity.pdbx_description
1 polymer ?
#
loop_
_entity_poly.entity_id
_entity_poly.type
_entity_poly.pdbx_seq_one_letter_code
_entity_poly.pdbx_strand_id
1 'polypeptide(L)'
;MADSALHIGIDIDGVLADYMTGVAAVGQSMGLTMDGSASGPTKYGLVEPGWFPDDESASKAMAQLRDSGGLRKLALLDAGAAAAIRRLRIAGHRVSIVTARHSGGRYTQSRDEQRIARETIDWLTEHEILPDDLRFERRKSVVGCQIYIDDAPHIIEELRQNGRRAVVYDQPYNRHLPGERVSNMTEFAELVLAAADEPKTVVAKASF
;
A
#
# COMPACT_ATOMS: atom_id res chain seq x y z
N MET A 1 -17.08 1.01 26.35
CA MET A 1 -17.60 0.86 24.99
C MET A 1 -16.45 0.33 24.16
N ALA A 2 -16.33 -0.98 24.04
CA ALA A 2 -15.25 -1.61 23.28
C ALA A 2 -15.71 -1.73 21.84
N ASP A 3 -15.62 -0.61 21.14
CA ASP A 3 -15.57 -0.66 19.69
C ASP A 3 -14.33 -1.47 19.31
N SER A 4 -14.49 -2.54 18.52
CA SER A 4 -13.46 -3.59 18.50
C SER A 4 -12.21 -3.08 17.79
N ALA A 5 -11.15 -2.84 18.56
CA ALA A 5 -9.84 -2.50 18.04
C ALA A 5 -9.49 -3.42 16.85
N LEU A 6 -9.16 -2.81 15.71
CA LEU A 6 -8.84 -3.51 14.48
C LEU A 6 -7.33 -3.52 14.33
N HIS A 7 -6.82 -4.57 13.72
CA HIS A 7 -5.49 -4.63 13.15
C HIS A 7 -5.61 -4.29 11.67
N ILE A 8 -4.96 -3.19 11.27
CA ILE A 8 -5.06 -2.56 9.97
C ILE A 8 -3.72 -2.73 9.24
N GLY A 9 -3.75 -3.25 8.02
CA GLY A 9 -2.59 -3.31 7.12
C GLY A 9 -2.62 -2.18 6.08
N ILE A 10 -1.53 -1.46 5.89
CA ILE A 10 -1.43 -0.36 4.93
C ILE A 10 -0.22 -0.60 4.03
N ASP A 11 -0.41 -0.61 2.71
CA ASP A 11 0.71 -0.66 1.76
C ASP A 11 1.48 0.66 1.68
N ILE A 12 2.66 0.65 1.03
CA ILE A 12 3.44 1.84 0.75
C ILE A 12 3.35 2.26 -0.72
N ASP A 13 3.82 1.44 -1.65
CA ASP A 13 4.07 1.86 -3.02
C ASP A 13 2.78 1.91 -3.84
N GLY A 14 2.32 3.11 -4.21
CA GLY A 14 1.00 3.30 -4.85
C GLY A 14 -0.13 3.62 -3.86
N VAL A 15 0.17 3.68 -2.56
CA VAL A 15 -0.77 4.08 -1.49
C VAL A 15 -0.24 5.27 -0.69
N LEU A 16 0.94 5.13 -0.09
CA LEU A 16 1.60 6.18 0.70
C LEU A 16 2.69 6.90 -0.11
N ALA A 17 3.47 6.15 -0.89
CA ALA A 17 4.56 6.65 -1.70
C ALA A 17 4.12 6.77 -3.16
N ASP A 18 4.50 7.88 -3.81
CA ASP A 18 4.29 8.11 -5.24
C ASP A 18 5.32 7.32 -6.06
N TYR A 19 5.10 6.00 -6.06
CA TYR A 19 5.96 5.03 -6.71
C TYR A 19 5.95 5.20 -8.23
N MET A 20 4.79 5.54 -8.82
CA MET A 20 4.62 5.65 -10.26
C MET A 20 5.43 6.80 -10.85
N THR A 21 5.42 7.98 -10.20
CA THR A 21 6.30 9.08 -10.57
C THR A 21 7.78 8.70 -10.41
N GLY A 22 8.12 8.00 -9.33
CA GLY A 22 9.49 7.53 -9.08
C GLY A 22 10.02 6.61 -10.17
N VAL A 23 9.24 5.60 -10.58
CA VAL A 23 9.62 4.68 -11.66
C VAL A 23 9.66 5.40 -13.00
N ALA A 24 8.74 6.33 -13.26
CA ALA A 24 8.76 7.13 -14.49
C ALA A 24 10.02 7.99 -14.61
N ALA A 25 10.48 8.60 -13.52
CA ALA A 25 11.74 9.35 -13.51
C ALA A 25 12.95 8.46 -13.84
N VAL A 26 12.94 7.19 -13.40
CA VAL A 26 13.97 6.23 -13.81
C VAL A 26 13.85 5.90 -15.30
N GLY A 27 12.65 5.69 -15.83
CA GLY A 27 12.41 5.50 -17.26
C GLY A 27 12.96 6.66 -18.11
N GLN A 28 12.74 7.90 -17.67
CA GLN A 28 13.33 9.10 -18.29
C GLN A 28 14.86 9.08 -18.25
N SER A 29 15.46 8.68 -17.13
CA SER A 29 16.92 8.52 -17.03
C SER A 29 17.49 7.43 -17.95
N MET A 30 16.65 6.47 -18.36
CA MET A 30 16.98 5.43 -19.34
C MET A 30 16.76 5.89 -20.79
N GLY A 31 16.32 7.13 -21.02
CA GLY A 31 16.08 7.69 -22.35
C GLY A 31 14.66 7.49 -22.89
N LEU A 32 13.71 7.05 -22.07
CA LEU A 32 12.30 6.93 -22.46
C LEU A 32 11.56 8.27 -22.27
N THR A 33 10.61 8.58 -23.15
CA THR A 33 9.85 9.83 -23.08
C THR A 33 8.94 9.90 -21.85
N MET A 34 8.28 8.78 -21.52
CA MET A 34 7.30 8.69 -20.42
C MET A 34 6.17 9.74 -20.50
N ASP A 35 5.62 10.01 -21.69
CA ASP A 35 4.58 11.05 -21.89
C ASP A 35 3.22 10.71 -21.26
N GLY A 36 2.98 9.44 -20.90
CA GLY A 36 1.81 8.99 -20.14
C GLY A 36 1.96 9.14 -18.62
N SER A 37 3.10 9.63 -18.11
CA SER A 37 3.36 9.68 -16.66
C SER A 37 2.40 10.61 -15.91
N ALA A 38 1.98 11.71 -16.53
CA ALA A 38 1.10 12.70 -15.91
C ALA A 38 -0.32 12.18 -15.63
N SER A 39 -0.80 11.21 -16.42
CA SER A 39 -2.12 10.58 -16.23
C SER A 39 -2.09 9.35 -15.32
N GLY A 40 -0.91 8.90 -14.92
CA GLY A 40 -0.71 7.61 -14.28
C GLY A 40 -0.84 6.42 -15.27
N PRO A 41 -0.33 5.23 -14.90
CA PRO A 41 -0.43 4.04 -15.73
C PRO A 41 -1.81 3.41 -15.64
N THR A 42 -2.37 2.93 -16.75
CA THR A 42 -3.62 2.14 -16.77
C THR A 42 -3.38 0.64 -16.63
N LYS A 43 -2.12 0.20 -16.64
CA LYS A 43 -1.73 -1.17 -16.35
C LYS A 43 -0.75 -1.23 -15.19
N TYR A 44 -1.01 -2.13 -14.24
CA TYR A 44 -0.16 -2.33 -13.07
C TYR A 44 1.30 -2.66 -13.43
N GLY A 45 1.51 -3.43 -14.51
CA GLY A 45 2.85 -3.79 -14.99
C GLY A 45 3.61 -2.65 -15.70
N LEU A 46 2.99 -1.48 -15.90
CA LEU A 46 3.58 -0.29 -16.54
C LEU A 46 3.92 -0.45 -18.04
N VAL A 47 3.52 -1.56 -18.67
CA VAL A 47 3.77 -1.84 -20.09
C VAL A 47 2.59 -1.39 -20.96
N GLU A 48 2.67 -0.14 -21.42
CA GLU A 48 1.65 0.51 -22.24
C GLU A 48 2.20 1.73 -22.98
N PRO A 49 1.54 2.21 -24.05
CA PRO A 49 1.92 3.45 -24.71
C PRO A 49 2.06 4.62 -23.73
N GLY A 50 3.17 5.33 -23.85
CA GLY A 50 3.55 6.44 -22.98
C GLY A 50 4.11 6.06 -21.62
N TRP A 51 4.24 4.77 -21.35
CA TRP A 51 5.03 4.21 -20.27
C TRP A 51 6.16 3.33 -20.85
N PHE A 52 6.37 2.12 -20.31
CA PHE A 52 7.43 1.24 -20.77
C PHE A 52 7.00 0.43 -22.00
N PRO A 53 7.87 0.25 -23.00
CA PRO A 53 7.53 -0.48 -24.22
C PRO A 53 7.41 -2.01 -24.01
N ASP A 54 8.07 -2.55 -22.99
CA ASP A 54 8.15 -3.99 -22.72
C ASP A 54 8.44 -4.28 -21.24
N ASP A 55 8.26 -5.54 -20.85
CA ASP A 55 8.48 -6.00 -19.47
C ASP A 55 9.95 -5.86 -19.04
N GLU A 56 10.90 -5.96 -19.98
CA GLU A 56 12.34 -5.87 -19.69
C GLU A 56 12.72 -4.47 -19.21
N SER A 57 12.32 -3.44 -19.95
CA SER A 57 12.55 -2.03 -19.61
C SER A 57 11.82 -1.62 -18.34
N ALA A 58 10.56 -2.07 -18.16
CA ALA A 58 9.81 -1.84 -16.92
C ALA A 58 10.50 -2.48 -15.71
N SER A 59 10.88 -3.76 -15.82
CA SER A 59 11.58 -4.50 -14.76
C SER A 59 12.93 -3.88 -14.42
N LYS A 60 13.68 -3.43 -15.43
CA LYS A 60 14.96 -2.75 -15.24
C LYS A 60 14.80 -1.42 -14.52
N ALA A 61 13.78 -0.62 -14.85
CA ALA A 61 13.50 0.63 -14.17
C ALA A 61 13.10 0.42 -12.71
N MET A 62 12.22 -0.54 -12.43
CA MET A 62 11.83 -0.89 -11.06
C MET A 62 13.03 -1.41 -10.24
N ALA A 63 13.87 -2.25 -10.82
CA ALA A 63 15.10 -2.72 -10.18
C ALA A 63 16.07 -1.56 -9.91
N GLN A 64 16.27 -0.66 -10.88
CA GLN A 64 17.14 0.50 -10.71
C GLN A 64 16.61 1.48 -9.65
N LEU A 65 15.29 1.70 -9.57
CA LEU A 65 14.69 2.50 -8.50
C LEU A 65 15.02 1.91 -7.12
N ARG A 66 14.86 0.59 -6.97
CA ARG A 66 15.18 -0.15 -5.74
C ARG A 66 16.66 -0.13 -5.39
N ASP A 67 17.52 -0.40 -6.37
CA ASP A 67 18.95 -0.68 -6.12
C ASP A 67 19.77 0.60 -5.96
N SER A 68 19.27 1.75 -6.46
CA SER A 68 19.92 3.07 -6.33
C SER A 68 19.55 3.84 -5.06
N GLY A 69 18.79 3.23 -4.14
CA GLY A 69 18.22 3.90 -2.96
C GLY A 69 17.11 4.90 -3.30
N GLY A 70 16.47 4.74 -4.47
CA GLY A 70 15.40 5.61 -4.94
C GLY A 70 14.12 5.47 -4.10
N LEU A 71 13.89 4.33 -3.43
CA LEU A 71 12.72 4.10 -2.57
C LEU A 71 12.64 5.09 -1.40
N ARG A 72 13.79 5.50 -0.84
CA ARG A 72 13.87 6.53 0.21
C ARG A 72 13.58 7.93 -0.32
N LYS A 73 13.66 8.16 -1.63
CA LYS A 73 13.48 9.48 -2.24
C LYS A 73 12.09 9.71 -2.83
N LEU A 74 11.21 8.72 -2.72
CA LEU A 74 9.85 8.82 -3.25
C LEU A 74 9.10 9.94 -2.52
N ALA A 75 8.33 10.72 -3.25
CA ALA A 75 7.43 11.69 -2.65
C ALA A 75 6.27 10.97 -1.94
N LEU A 76 5.61 11.65 -1.02
CA LEU A 76 4.30 11.21 -0.53
C LEU A 76 3.28 11.32 -1.66
N LEU A 77 2.50 10.26 -1.83
CA LEU A 77 1.33 10.27 -2.69
C LEU A 77 0.18 11.05 -2.04
N ASP A 78 0.05 10.92 -0.71
CA ASP A 78 -1.00 11.58 0.08
C ASP A 78 -0.40 12.31 1.30
N ALA A 79 -0.52 13.63 1.30
CA ALA A 79 -0.09 14.47 2.43
C ALA A 79 -0.91 14.23 3.72
N GLY A 80 -2.13 13.67 3.61
CA GLY A 80 -2.99 13.32 4.74
C GLY A 80 -2.62 12.01 5.45
N ALA A 81 -1.71 11.21 4.89
CA ALA A 81 -1.39 9.87 5.38
C ALA A 81 -0.98 9.81 6.85
N ALA A 82 -0.04 10.66 7.28
CA ALA A 82 0.45 10.67 8.66
C ALA A 82 -0.66 11.01 9.67
N ALA A 83 -1.52 11.98 9.33
CA ALA A 83 -2.65 12.38 10.16
C ALA A 83 -3.72 11.28 10.24
N ALA A 84 -4.04 10.62 9.13
CA ALA A 84 -4.97 9.51 9.08
C ALA A 84 -4.50 8.31 9.90
N ILE A 85 -3.24 7.90 9.75
CA ILE A 85 -2.64 6.81 10.53
C ILE A 85 -2.63 7.14 12.02
N ARG A 86 -2.27 8.37 12.41
CA ARG A 86 -2.34 8.82 13.80
C ARG A 86 -3.77 8.76 14.35
N ARG A 87 -4.77 9.18 13.58
CA ARG A 87 -6.19 9.15 13.98
C ARG A 87 -6.66 7.71 14.23
N LEU A 88 -6.31 6.77 13.35
CA LEU A 88 -6.62 5.34 13.53
C LEU A 88 -6.00 4.77 14.81
N ARG A 89 -4.74 5.12 15.09
CA ARG A 89 -4.04 4.68 16.31
C ARG A 89 -4.63 5.28 17.58
N ILE A 90 -4.98 6.57 17.57
CA ILE A 90 -5.65 7.25 18.71
C ILE A 90 -7.02 6.62 19.01
N ALA A 91 -7.73 6.15 17.98
CA ALA A 91 -8.99 5.41 18.14
C ALA A 91 -8.79 3.99 18.71
N GLY A 92 -7.56 3.56 19.00
CA GLY A 92 -7.25 2.27 19.60
C GLY A 92 -7.03 1.13 18.61
N HIS A 93 -7.01 1.40 17.31
CA HIS A 93 -6.65 0.41 16.31
C HIS A 93 -5.13 0.21 16.25
N ARG A 94 -4.69 -1.01 15.96
CA ARG A 94 -3.29 -1.32 15.65
C ARG A 94 -3.05 -1.14 14.15
N VAL A 95 -2.07 -0.32 13.79
CA VAL A 95 -1.71 -0.06 12.39
C VAL A 95 -0.36 -0.70 12.05
N SER A 96 -0.33 -1.51 10.99
CA SER A 96 0.90 -2.12 10.47
C SER A 96 1.10 -1.68 9.02
N ILE A 97 2.31 -1.24 8.70
CA ILE A 97 2.73 -1.12 7.31
C ILE A 97 3.05 -2.52 6.79
N VAL A 98 2.48 -2.88 5.63
CA VAL A 98 2.66 -4.21 5.01
C VAL A 98 3.03 -4.02 3.54
N THR A 99 4.31 -4.23 3.22
CA THR A 99 4.88 -3.91 1.90
C THR A 99 5.68 -5.06 1.31
N ALA A 100 5.74 -5.15 -0.02
CA ALA A 100 6.52 -6.15 -0.74
C ALA A 100 7.93 -5.66 -1.16
N ARG A 101 8.37 -4.49 -0.69
CA ARG A 101 9.66 -3.86 -1.04
C ARG A 101 10.87 -4.78 -0.93
N HIS A 102 10.82 -5.75 -0.01
CA HIS A 102 11.73 -6.89 -0.05
C HIS A 102 11.05 -8.15 0.50
N SER A 103 11.61 -9.33 0.18
CA SER A 103 11.03 -10.64 0.50
C SER A 103 11.64 -11.33 1.72
N GLY A 104 12.23 -10.55 2.63
CA GLY A 104 13.10 -11.09 3.67
C GLY A 104 12.33 -11.95 4.66
N GLY A 105 12.62 -13.25 4.69
CA GLY A 105 12.15 -14.13 5.76
C GLY A 105 12.78 -13.78 7.12
N ARG A 106 12.16 -14.25 8.21
CA ARG A 106 12.53 -13.94 9.61
C ARG A 106 13.97 -14.28 10.04
N TYR A 107 14.70 -15.07 9.27
CA TYR A 107 15.92 -15.76 9.76
C TYR A 107 17.22 -15.36 9.04
N THR A 108 17.17 -14.91 7.78
CA THR A 108 18.36 -14.46 7.05
C THR A 108 17.96 -13.35 6.08
N GLN A 109 18.51 -12.15 6.27
CA GLN A 109 18.37 -11.05 5.33
C GLN A 109 19.68 -10.82 4.60
N SER A 110 19.63 -10.71 3.27
CA SER A 110 20.73 -10.24 2.46
C SER A 110 21.09 -8.78 2.80
N ARG A 111 22.28 -8.33 2.38
CA ARG A 111 22.69 -6.92 2.58
C ARG A 111 21.73 -5.93 1.93
N ASP A 112 21.17 -6.31 0.78
CA ASP A 112 20.21 -5.48 0.04
C ASP A 112 18.87 -5.39 0.78
N GLU A 113 18.38 -6.50 1.33
CA GLU A 113 17.16 -6.51 2.13
C GLU A 113 17.28 -5.62 3.38
N GLN A 114 18.43 -5.71 4.08
CA GLN A 114 18.69 -4.83 5.22
C GLN A 114 18.78 -3.35 4.84
N ARG A 115 19.33 -3.05 3.65
CA ARG A 115 19.38 -1.67 3.12
C ARG A 115 17.97 -1.17 2.85
N ILE A 116 17.16 -1.92 2.11
CA ILE A 116 15.77 -1.55 1.77
C ILE A 116 14.91 -1.38 3.02
N ALA A 117 15.11 -2.23 4.04
CA ALA A 117 14.43 -2.09 5.32
C ALA A 117 14.77 -0.76 6.00
N ARG A 118 16.06 -0.41 6.07
CA ARG A 118 16.51 0.89 6.61
C ARG A 118 15.98 2.07 5.81
N GLU A 119 16.07 2.02 4.48
CA GLU A 119 15.54 3.05 3.60
C GLU A 119 14.03 3.27 3.80
N THR A 120 13.29 2.20 4.01
CA THR A 120 11.84 2.27 4.28
C THR A 120 11.57 2.88 5.66
N ILE A 121 12.33 2.51 6.69
CA ILE A 121 12.20 3.10 8.03
C ILE A 121 12.54 4.59 8.01
N ASP A 122 13.63 4.95 7.33
CA ASP A 122 14.06 6.34 7.20
C ASP A 122 12.99 7.16 6.48
N TRP A 123 12.45 6.65 5.37
CA TRP A 123 11.37 7.30 4.61
C TRP A 123 10.10 7.50 5.45
N LEU A 124 9.66 6.47 6.17
CA LEU A 124 8.50 6.58 7.08
C LEU A 124 8.75 7.64 8.17
N THR A 125 9.97 7.70 8.70
CA THR A 125 10.37 8.66 9.73
C THR A 125 10.38 10.09 9.19
N GLU A 126 10.97 10.30 8.01
CA GLU A 126 11.05 11.60 7.33
C GLU A 126 9.66 12.18 7.01
N HIS A 127 8.68 11.31 6.79
CA HIS A 127 7.29 11.68 6.53
C HIS A 127 6.35 11.59 7.75
N GLU A 128 6.91 11.43 8.95
CA GLU A 128 6.15 11.36 10.21
C GLU A 128 5.07 10.26 10.25
N ILE A 129 5.27 9.20 9.47
CA ILE A 129 4.39 8.02 9.45
C ILE A 129 4.88 7.05 10.53
N LEU A 130 4.13 6.99 11.63
CA LEU A 130 4.48 6.18 12.80
C LEU A 130 3.49 5.01 12.99
N PRO A 131 3.73 3.85 12.36
CA PRO A 131 2.93 2.64 12.58
C PRO A 131 3.33 1.90 13.86
N ASP A 132 2.53 0.91 14.27
CA ASP A 132 2.86 0.02 15.39
C ASP A 132 3.78 -1.14 14.97
N ASP A 133 3.79 -1.49 13.68
CA ASP A 133 4.59 -2.59 13.12
C ASP A 133 4.94 -2.31 11.65
N LEU A 134 6.05 -2.88 11.18
CA LEU A 134 6.48 -2.84 9.79
C LEU A 134 6.75 -4.27 9.32
N ARG A 135 6.01 -4.70 8.29
CA ARG A 135 6.03 -6.06 7.76
C ARG A 135 6.43 -6.05 6.28
N PHE A 136 7.49 -6.80 5.96
CA PHE A 136 7.96 -7.00 4.59
C PHE A 136 7.46 -8.35 4.10
N GLU A 137 6.29 -8.38 3.45
CA GLU A 137 5.58 -9.60 3.08
C GLU A 137 5.02 -9.48 1.66
N ARG A 138 5.38 -10.44 0.79
CA ARG A 138 4.79 -10.54 -0.56
C ARG A 138 3.35 -11.04 -0.52
N ARG A 139 3.06 -11.99 0.38
CA ARG A 139 1.71 -12.50 0.61
C ARG A 139 1.15 -11.80 1.84
N LYS A 140 0.41 -10.71 1.65
CA LYS A 140 0.06 -9.80 2.75
C LYS A 140 -0.89 -10.42 3.77
N SER A 141 -1.75 -11.35 3.35
CA SER A 141 -2.69 -12.02 4.27
C SER A 141 -2.03 -12.74 5.46
N VAL A 142 -0.75 -13.11 5.38
CA VAL A 142 -0.01 -13.80 6.45
C VAL A 142 0.17 -12.95 7.71
N VAL A 143 0.09 -11.61 7.57
CA VAL A 143 0.20 -10.68 8.70
C VAL A 143 -1.02 -10.78 9.63
N GLY A 144 -2.17 -11.21 9.10
CA GLY A 144 -3.37 -11.45 9.89
C GLY A 144 -4.18 -10.20 10.27
N CYS A 145 -3.93 -9.04 9.63
CA CYS A 145 -4.79 -7.86 9.80
C CYS A 145 -6.24 -8.19 9.40
N GLN A 146 -7.20 -7.49 9.99
CA GLN A 146 -8.62 -7.65 9.68
C GLN A 146 -9.02 -6.85 8.43
N ILE A 147 -8.43 -5.67 8.27
CA ILE A 147 -8.64 -4.78 7.12
C ILE A 147 -7.29 -4.37 6.53
N TYR A 148 -7.25 -4.25 5.20
CA TYR A 148 -6.11 -3.77 4.45
C TYR A 148 -6.51 -2.65 3.50
N ILE A 149 -5.58 -1.75 3.22
CA ILE A 149 -5.63 -0.85 2.06
C ILE A 149 -4.42 -1.07 1.17
N ASP A 150 -4.70 -1.24 -0.12
CA ASP A 150 -3.73 -1.63 -1.15
C ASP A 150 -4.21 -1.16 -2.53
N ASP A 151 -3.31 -0.89 -3.45
CA ASP A 151 -3.64 -0.53 -4.84
C ASP A 151 -3.46 -1.70 -5.82
N ALA A 152 -2.66 -2.72 -5.48
CA ALA A 152 -2.23 -3.73 -6.42
C ALA A 152 -3.34 -4.79 -6.65
N PRO A 153 -3.82 -4.98 -7.90
CA PRO A 153 -4.96 -5.88 -8.15
C PRO A 153 -4.77 -7.31 -7.64
N HIS A 154 -3.59 -7.87 -7.82
CA HIS A 154 -3.27 -9.23 -7.38
C HIS A 154 -3.17 -9.36 -5.85
N ILE A 155 -2.78 -8.30 -5.13
CA ILE A 155 -2.76 -8.28 -3.67
C ILE A 155 -4.18 -8.11 -3.12
N ILE A 156 -4.99 -7.22 -3.71
CA ILE A 156 -6.40 -7.05 -3.35
C ILE A 156 -7.15 -8.38 -3.50
N GLU A 157 -6.92 -9.09 -4.61
CA GLU A 157 -7.47 -10.42 -4.83
C GLU A 157 -6.96 -11.44 -3.80
N GLU A 158 -5.66 -11.50 -3.56
CA GLU A 158 -5.03 -12.38 -2.55
C GLU A 158 -5.66 -12.19 -1.16
N LEU A 159 -5.83 -10.95 -0.73
CA LEU A 159 -6.43 -10.60 0.55
C LEU A 159 -7.89 -11.06 0.63
N ARG A 160 -8.68 -10.82 -0.42
CA ARG A 160 -10.10 -11.22 -0.48
C ARG A 160 -10.26 -12.73 -0.50
N GLN A 161 -9.46 -13.45 -1.27
CA GLN A 161 -9.45 -14.91 -1.30
C GLN A 161 -9.10 -15.53 0.06
N ASN A 162 -8.30 -14.82 0.87
CA ASN A 162 -7.97 -15.22 2.25
C ASN A 162 -8.94 -14.64 3.31
N GLY A 163 -10.13 -14.19 2.91
CA GLY A 163 -11.18 -13.73 3.81
C GLY A 163 -10.87 -12.42 4.53
N ARG A 164 -9.97 -11.59 4.00
CA ARG A 164 -9.63 -10.27 4.56
C ARG A 164 -10.47 -9.18 3.90
N ARG A 165 -10.84 -8.15 4.66
CA ARG A 165 -11.46 -6.93 4.10
C ARG A 165 -10.36 -6.13 3.39
N ALA A 166 -10.45 -5.98 2.08
CA ALA A 166 -9.47 -5.27 1.27
C ALA A 166 -10.13 -4.04 0.61
N VAL A 167 -9.74 -2.86 1.10
CA VAL A 167 -10.11 -1.56 0.54
C VAL A 167 -9.13 -1.20 -0.57
N VAL A 168 -9.64 -0.80 -1.73
CA VAL A 168 -8.83 -0.41 -2.87
C VAL A 168 -8.42 1.06 -2.72
N TYR A 169 -7.13 1.34 -2.72
CA TYR A 169 -6.66 2.72 -2.94
C TYR A 169 -6.75 3.02 -4.45
N ASP A 170 -7.51 4.05 -4.84
CA ASP A 170 -7.78 4.33 -6.26
C ASP A 170 -6.50 4.63 -7.03
N GLN A 171 -6.25 3.83 -8.07
CA GLN A 171 -5.21 4.07 -9.06
C GLN A 171 -5.79 3.77 -10.45
N PRO A 172 -5.34 4.43 -11.53
CA PRO A 172 -5.95 4.26 -12.84
C PRO A 172 -5.98 2.78 -13.29
N TYR A 173 -4.92 2.01 -12.98
CA TYR A 173 -4.84 0.59 -13.32
C TYR A 173 -5.75 -0.34 -12.54
N ASN A 174 -6.34 0.08 -11.42
CA ASN A 174 -7.18 -0.79 -10.58
C ASN A 174 -8.67 -0.43 -10.58
N ARG A 175 -9.09 0.56 -11.38
CA ARG A 175 -10.50 1.02 -11.46
C ARG A 175 -11.50 -0.03 -11.95
N HIS A 176 -11.02 -1.07 -12.61
CA HIS A 176 -11.83 -2.22 -13.00
C HIS A 176 -12.19 -3.13 -11.80
N LEU A 177 -11.51 -3.00 -10.66
CA LEU A 177 -11.78 -3.82 -9.49
C LEU A 177 -13.05 -3.34 -8.73
N PRO A 178 -13.96 -4.25 -8.38
CA PRO A 178 -15.11 -3.92 -7.54
C PRO A 178 -14.71 -3.82 -6.06
N GLY A 179 -15.65 -3.35 -5.23
CA GLY A 179 -15.54 -3.32 -3.77
C GLY A 179 -15.29 -1.93 -3.20
N GLU A 180 -15.06 -1.88 -1.88
CA GLU A 180 -14.78 -0.64 -1.16
C GLU A 180 -13.51 0.03 -1.71
N ARG A 181 -13.60 1.33 -1.93
CA ARG A 181 -12.57 2.12 -2.60
C ARG A 181 -12.49 3.51 -1.98
N VAL A 182 -11.28 4.02 -1.87
CA VAL A 182 -10.98 5.36 -1.37
C VAL A 182 -9.91 6.00 -2.24
N SER A 183 -9.90 7.33 -2.31
CA SER A 183 -8.94 8.09 -3.12
C SER A 183 -7.80 8.67 -2.30
N ASN A 184 -7.87 8.57 -0.97
CA ASN A 184 -6.87 9.06 -0.04
C ASN A 184 -7.00 8.37 1.33
N MET A 185 -6.00 8.55 2.20
CA MET A 185 -5.94 7.96 3.53
C MET A 185 -6.92 8.58 4.52
N THR A 186 -7.38 9.82 4.28
CA THR A 186 -8.41 10.45 5.12
C THR A 186 -9.74 9.71 4.97
N GLU A 187 -10.17 9.46 3.72
CA GLU A 187 -11.34 8.64 3.41
C GLU A 187 -11.21 7.23 3.97
N PHE A 188 -10.02 6.62 3.91
CA PHE A 188 -9.79 5.32 4.53
C PHE A 188 -10.01 5.34 6.04
N ALA A 189 -9.45 6.34 6.73
CA ALA A 189 -9.62 6.48 8.17
C ALA A 189 -11.10 6.71 8.54
N GLU A 190 -11.82 7.53 7.77
CA GLU A 190 -13.26 7.75 7.96
C GLU A 190 -14.08 6.48 7.77
N LEU A 191 -13.79 5.70 6.72
CA LEU A 191 -14.44 4.41 6.45
C LEU A 191 -14.22 3.41 7.59
N VAL A 192 -13.01 3.35 8.16
CA VAL A 192 -12.70 2.45 9.27
C VAL A 192 -13.43 2.89 10.55
N LEU A 193 -13.44 4.19 10.84
CA LEU A 193 -14.05 4.73 12.05
C LEU A 193 -15.57 4.74 12.01
N ALA A 194 -16.19 4.96 10.85
CA ALA A 194 -17.64 4.91 10.69
C ALA A 194 -18.21 3.48 10.90
N ALA A 195 -17.49 2.46 10.46
CA ALA A 195 -17.88 1.05 10.66
C ALA A 195 -17.78 0.62 12.14
N ALA A 196 -17.05 1.39 12.94
CA ALA A 196 -16.86 1.18 14.37
C ALA A 196 -18.10 1.70 15.17
N ASP A 197 -18.74 2.75 14.66
CA ASP A 197 -19.94 3.37 15.24
C ASP A 197 -21.28 2.67 14.89
N GLU A 198 -21.32 1.66 14.01
CA GLU A 198 -22.58 0.96 13.67
C GLU A 198 -23.04 0.03 14.81
N PRO A 199 -24.26 0.23 15.38
CA PRO A 199 -24.79 -0.66 16.41
C PRO A 199 -25.08 -2.05 15.82
N LYS A 200 -24.39 -3.07 16.33
CA LYS A 200 -24.62 -4.47 15.96
C LYS A 200 -26.07 -4.86 16.26
N THR A 201 -26.89 -5.02 15.23
CA THR A 201 -28.26 -5.55 15.35
C THR A 201 -28.18 -6.98 15.88
N VAL A 202 -28.52 -7.18 17.15
CA VAL A 202 -28.64 -8.51 17.74
C VAL A 202 -29.85 -9.19 17.12
N VAL A 203 -29.62 -10.08 16.15
CA VAL A 203 -30.66 -10.99 15.68
C VAL A 203 -30.92 -11.99 16.81
N ALA A 204 -31.97 -11.75 17.58
CA ALA A 204 -32.48 -12.70 18.55
C ALA A 204 -32.87 -13.98 17.80
N LYS A 205 -32.17 -15.09 18.07
CA LYS A 205 -32.63 -16.41 17.65
C LYS A 205 -33.94 -16.69 18.37
N ALA A 206 -35.04 -16.73 17.62
CA ALA A 206 -36.28 -17.33 18.09
C ALA A 206 -36.05 -18.83 18.25
N SER A 207 -36.12 -19.31 19.49
CA SER A 207 -36.20 -20.71 19.81
C SER A 207 -37.54 -21.27 19.33
N PHE A 208 -37.51 -22.38 18.60
CA PHE A 208 -38.60 -23.34 18.49
C PHE A 208 -38.12 -24.67 19.06
#